data_AF-A0A9E0SPM9-F1
#
_entry.id   AF-A0A9E0SPM9-F1
#
_cell.length_a   1.000
_cell.length_b   1.000
_cell.length_c   1.000
_cell.angle_alpha   90.00
_cell.angle_beta   90.00
_cell.angle_gamma   90.00
#
_symmetry.space_group_name_H-M   'P 1'
#
loop_
_entity.id
_entity.type
_entity.pdbx_description
1 polymer ?
#
loop_
_entity_poly.entity_id
_entity_poly.type
_entity_poly.pdbx_seq_one_letter_code
_entity_poly.pdbx_strand_id
1 'polypeptide(L)'
;MISRPTAQRGTTPIEACVALAVAAIVAGAAAPSLQNVIDARRLDGAAAQLATDIQYTRTLAVARSEPVRLTVQTITGGSCYVVHTGNAGQCPCSAGGATACTGGARALKTVQLAASDHVTLQSNAGSILFDPLHGTSSPTATLRIVGTGDRAIHHVVNVMGRVRSCSPLAAVPGYRAC
;
A
#
# COMPACT_ATOMS: atom_id res chain seq x y z
N MET A 1 -50.61 -22.71 -46.76
CA MET A 1 -49.63 -22.45 -45.68
C MET A 1 -48.27 -22.84 -46.20
N ILE A 2 -47.41 -21.87 -46.51
CA ILE A 2 -46.05 -22.09 -47.03
C ILE A 2 -45.10 -22.07 -45.82
N SER A 3 -44.58 -23.23 -45.43
CA SER A 3 -43.51 -23.32 -44.43
C SER A 3 -42.21 -22.80 -45.03
N ARG A 4 -41.70 -21.70 -44.50
CA ARG A 4 -40.37 -21.18 -44.82
C ARG A 4 -39.32 -22.09 -44.16
N PRO A 5 -38.28 -22.55 -44.89
CA PRO A 5 -37.16 -23.24 -44.27
C PRO A 5 -36.41 -22.24 -43.39
N THR A 6 -36.40 -22.48 -42.08
CA THR A 6 -35.48 -21.81 -41.16
C THR A 6 -34.08 -22.25 -41.50
N ALA A 7 -33.24 -21.32 -42.00
CA ALA A 7 -31.83 -21.57 -42.22
C ALA A 7 -31.16 -21.90 -40.88
N GLN A 8 -30.94 -23.18 -40.58
CA GLN A 8 -30.06 -23.60 -39.51
C GLN A 8 -28.63 -23.22 -39.91
N ARG A 9 -28.12 -22.12 -39.36
CA ARG A 9 -26.70 -21.78 -39.43
C ARG A 9 -25.96 -22.63 -38.40
N GLY A 10 -25.43 -23.77 -38.83
CA GLY A 10 -24.43 -24.51 -38.05
C GLY A 10 -23.08 -23.82 -38.19
N THR A 11 -22.42 -23.51 -37.07
CA THR A 11 -21.04 -23.01 -37.06
C THR A 11 -20.12 -24.11 -37.58
N THR A 12 -19.22 -23.78 -38.51
CA THR A 12 -18.23 -24.76 -38.98
C THR A 12 -17.14 -25.00 -37.91
N PRO A 13 -16.49 -26.17 -37.89
CA PRO A 13 -15.38 -26.40 -36.95
C PRO A 13 -14.25 -25.38 -37.13
N ILE A 14 -14.03 -24.88 -38.35
CA ILE A 14 -13.03 -23.85 -38.62
C ILE A 14 -13.44 -22.49 -38.03
N GLU A 15 -14.72 -22.13 -38.10
CA GLU A 15 -15.26 -20.89 -37.53
C GLU A 15 -15.17 -20.90 -36.00
N ALA A 16 -15.45 -22.04 -35.36
CA ALA A 16 -15.27 -22.21 -33.93
C ALA A 16 -13.79 -22.10 -33.52
N CYS A 17 -12.86 -22.70 -34.28
CA CYS A 17 -11.42 -22.58 -34.03
C CYS A 17 -10.93 -21.14 -34.19
N VAL A 18 -11.38 -20.42 -35.23
CA VAL A 18 -11.03 -19.02 -35.46
C VAL A 18 -11.59 -18.13 -34.34
N ALA A 19 -12.85 -18.33 -33.95
CA ALA A 19 -13.46 -17.59 -32.85
C ALA A 19 -12.72 -17.80 -31.52
N LEU A 20 -12.33 -19.03 -31.20
CA LEU A 20 -11.53 -19.35 -30.02
C LEU A 20 -10.13 -18.73 -30.09
N ALA A 21 -9.48 -18.77 -31.26
CA ALA A 21 -8.17 -18.14 -31.45
C ALA A 21 -8.23 -16.63 -31.24
N VAL A 22 -9.23 -15.95 -31.82
CA VAL A 22 -9.45 -14.50 -31.63
C VAL A 22 -9.76 -14.20 -30.16
N ALA A 23 -10.63 -14.98 -29.52
CA ALA A 23 -10.95 -14.81 -28.10
C ALA A 23 -9.72 -14.97 -27.21
N ALA A 24 -8.86 -15.96 -27.48
CA ALA A 24 -7.62 -16.18 -26.74
C ALA A 24 -6.62 -15.02 -26.92
N ILE A 25 -6.48 -14.50 -28.15
CA ILE A 25 -5.62 -13.33 -28.42
C ILE A 25 -6.13 -12.10 -27.67
N VAL A 26 -7.44 -11.84 -27.73
CA VAL A 26 -8.05 -10.69 -27.04
C VAL A 26 -7.90 -10.83 -25.52
N ALA A 27 -8.16 -12.02 -24.96
CA ALA A 27 -7.98 -12.27 -23.54
C ALA A 27 -6.53 -12.11 -23.09
N GLY A 28 -5.57 -12.61 -23.87
CA GLY A 28 -4.13 -12.46 -23.59
C GLY A 28 -3.67 -11.00 -23.62
N ALA A 29 -4.19 -10.19 -24.55
CA ALA A 29 -3.88 -8.77 -24.63
C ALA A 29 -4.48 -7.94 -23.47
N ALA A 30 -5.59 -8.39 -22.87
CA ALA A 30 -6.23 -7.70 -21.75
C ALA A 30 -5.52 -7.93 -20.39
N ALA A 31 -4.87 -9.07 -20.20
CA ALA A 31 -4.19 -9.43 -18.96
C ALA A 31 -3.22 -8.35 -18.40
N PRO A 32 -2.28 -7.77 -19.17
CA PRO A 32 -1.37 -6.74 -18.64
C PRO A 32 -2.09 -5.48 -18.19
N SER A 33 -3.21 -5.11 -18.84
CA SER A 33 -4.00 -3.94 -18.43
C SER A 33 -4.66 -4.14 -17.06
N LEU A 34 -5.14 -5.35 -16.79
CA LEU A 34 -5.73 -5.70 -15.49
C LEU A 34 -4.68 -5.67 -14.38
N GLN A 35 -3.47 -6.16 -14.67
CA GLN A 35 -2.36 -6.14 -13.71
C GLN A 35 -2.01 -4.72 -13.29
N ASN A 36 -1.95 -3.77 -14.23
CA ASN A 36 -1.71 -2.36 -13.93
C ASN A 36 -2.79 -1.74 -13.03
N VAL A 37 -4.06 -2.13 -13.22
CA VAL A 37 -5.17 -1.67 -12.37
C VAL A 37 -5.03 -2.24 -10.96
N ILE A 38 -4.69 -3.52 -10.83
CA ILE A 38 -4.48 -4.17 -9.53
C ILE A 38 -3.31 -3.49 -8.79
N ASP A 39 -2.19 -3.26 -9.46
CA ASP A 39 -1.02 -2.60 -8.86
C ASP A 39 -1.34 -1.17 -8.40
N ALA A 40 -2.10 -0.41 -9.19
CA ALA A 40 -2.55 0.93 -8.81
C ALA A 40 -3.45 0.89 -7.56
N ARG A 41 -4.37 -0.08 -7.48
CA ARG A 41 -5.24 -0.25 -6.30
C ARG A 41 -4.46 -0.68 -5.06
N ARG A 42 -3.44 -1.54 -5.21
CA ARG A 42 -2.53 -1.93 -4.13
C ARG A 42 -1.74 -0.73 -3.61
N LEU A 43 -1.22 0.09 -4.52
CA LEU A 43 -0.51 1.32 -4.18
C LEU A 43 -1.41 2.29 -3.38
N ASP A 44 -2.60 2.60 -3.91
CA ASP A 44 -3.56 3.49 -3.26
C ASP A 44 -4.01 2.95 -1.90
N GLY A 45 -4.30 1.65 -1.81
CA GLY A 45 -4.70 0.98 -0.57
C GLY A 45 -3.62 1.03 0.50
N ALA A 46 -2.38 0.71 0.14
CA ALA A 46 -1.23 0.78 1.05
C ALA A 46 -0.96 2.21 1.54
N ALA A 47 -1.08 3.21 0.66
CA ALA A 47 -0.93 4.61 1.01
C ALA A 47 -2.05 5.12 1.91
N ALA A 48 -3.31 4.80 1.60
CA ALA A 48 -4.46 5.16 2.44
C ALA A 48 -4.37 4.51 3.83
N GLN A 49 -3.94 3.25 3.90
CA GLN A 49 -3.71 2.55 5.16
C GLN A 49 -2.60 3.23 5.96
N LEU A 50 -1.45 3.53 5.34
CA LEU A 50 -0.35 4.18 6.05
C LEU A 50 -0.74 5.58 6.56
N ALA A 51 -1.45 6.38 5.76
CA ALA A 51 -1.94 7.68 6.20
C ALA A 51 -2.86 7.57 7.43
N THR A 52 -3.75 6.57 7.42
CA THR A 52 -4.63 6.25 8.54
C THR A 52 -3.83 5.83 9.77
N ASP A 53 -2.80 5.00 9.58
CA ASP A 53 -1.98 4.46 10.67
C ASP A 53 -1.09 5.50 11.32
N ILE A 54 -0.61 6.50 10.56
CA ILE A 54 0.09 7.65 11.13
C ILE A 54 -0.87 8.47 12.02
N GLN A 55 -2.08 8.75 11.55
CA GLN A 55 -3.09 9.48 12.34
C GLN A 55 -3.54 8.69 13.57
N TYR A 56 -3.69 7.36 13.41
CA TYR A 56 -3.97 6.45 14.51
C TYR A 56 -2.86 6.49 15.56
N THR A 57 -1.59 6.44 15.15
CA THR A 57 -0.44 6.52 16.05
C THR A 57 -0.46 7.82 16.87
N ARG A 58 -0.72 8.95 16.20
CA ARG A 58 -0.86 10.26 16.85
C ARG A 58 -2.00 10.27 17.86
N THR A 59 -3.17 9.76 17.46
CA THR A 59 -4.36 9.73 18.30
C THR A 59 -4.15 8.82 19.51
N LEU A 60 -3.49 7.67 19.33
CA LEU A 60 -3.10 6.78 20.40
C LEU A 60 -2.17 7.44 21.42
N ALA A 61 -1.17 8.19 20.96
CA ALA A 61 -0.23 8.87 21.86
C ALA A 61 -0.97 9.83 22.80
N VAL A 62 -1.88 10.63 22.25
CA VAL A 62 -2.69 11.59 23.01
C VAL A 62 -3.69 10.87 23.92
N ALA A 63 -4.44 9.91 23.37
CA ALA A 63 -5.50 9.20 24.11
C ALA A 63 -4.95 8.35 25.27
N ARG A 64 -3.73 7.82 25.15
CA ARG A 64 -3.07 7.04 26.21
C ARG A 64 -2.20 7.89 27.12
N SER A 65 -1.99 9.17 26.78
CA SER A 65 -1.02 10.04 27.46
C SER A 65 0.37 9.39 27.58
N GLU A 66 0.75 8.59 26.58
CA GLU A 66 1.99 7.82 26.54
C GLU A 66 2.69 8.07 25.19
N PRO A 67 4.03 8.21 25.14
CA PRO A 67 4.75 8.31 23.87
C PRO A 67 4.52 7.08 22.99
N VAL A 68 4.07 7.28 21.75
CA VAL A 68 3.91 6.20 20.76
C VAL A 68 4.77 6.51 19.55
N ARG A 69 5.50 5.50 19.09
CA ARG A 69 6.38 5.57 17.91
C ARG A 69 5.81 4.77 16.76
N LEU A 70 6.03 5.28 15.55
CA LEU A 70 5.92 4.52 14.31
C LEU A 70 7.33 4.30 13.77
N THR A 71 7.76 3.04 13.70
CA THR A 71 9.09 2.65 13.24
C THR A 71 8.96 1.92 11.91
N VAL A 72 9.76 2.33 10.93
CA VAL A 72 9.78 1.76 9.57
C VAL A 72 11.05 0.93 9.42
N GLN A 73 10.92 -0.28 8.91
CA GLN A 73 12.02 -1.23 8.77
C GLN A 73 11.93 -1.94 7.41
N THR A 74 13.09 -2.16 6.81
CA THR A 74 13.22 -3.02 5.62
C THR A 74 13.51 -4.44 6.09
N ILE A 75 12.81 -5.42 5.52
CA ILE A 75 12.94 -6.83 5.87
C ILE A 75 13.16 -7.66 4.62
N THR A 76 13.66 -8.88 4.79
CA THR A 76 13.75 -9.84 3.68
C THR A 76 12.36 -10.08 3.11
N GLY A 77 12.19 -9.83 1.81
CA GLY A 77 10.90 -9.99 1.14
C GLY A 77 9.93 -8.81 1.27
N GLY A 78 10.39 -7.62 1.71
CA GLY A 78 9.60 -6.40 1.64
C GLY A 78 9.97 -5.32 2.64
N SER A 79 8.95 -4.67 3.19
CA SER A 79 9.11 -3.62 4.20
C SER A 79 8.01 -3.77 5.24
N CYS A 80 8.23 -3.24 6.43
CA CYS A 80 7.20 -3.21 7.45
C CYS A 80 7.30 -1.96 8.31
N TYR A 81 6.20 -1.66 8.98
CA TYR A 81 6.17 -0.64 10.01
C TYR A 81 5.43 -1.14 11.24
N VAL A 82 5.90 -0.66 12.38
CA VAL A 82 5.40 -1.05 13.69
C VAL A 82 5.04 0.20 14.48
N VAL A 83 3.83 0.22 15.01
CA VAL A 83 3.36 1.19 16.00
C VAL A 83 3.58 0.61 17.39
N HIS A 84 4.37 1.27 18.24
CA HIS A 84 4.75 0.74 19.55
C HIS A 84 5.02 1.82 20.58
N THR A 85 5.04 1.45 21.86
CA THR A 85 5.34 2.36 22.99
C THR A 85 6.82 2.39 23.37
N GLY A 86 7.64 1.47 22.84
CA GLY A 86 9.08 1.41 23.13
C GLY A 86 9.92 2.48 22.43
N ASN A 87 11.21 2.50 22.77
CA ASN A 87 12.26 3.24 22.09
C ASN A 87 12.54 2.72 20.67
N ALA A 88 13.23 3.52 19.87
CA ALA A 88 13.67 3.11 18.54
C ALA A 88 14.52 1.83 18.63
N GLY A 89 14.22 0.84 17.79
CA GLY A 89 14.92 -0.44 17.75
C GLY A 89 14.44 -1.50 18.76
N GLN A 90 13.57 -1.14 19.73
CA GLN A 90 13.06 -2.13 20.70
C GLN A 90 12.01 -3.09 20.13
N CYS A 91 11.39 -2.75 19.00
CA CYS A 91 10.38 -3.56 18.32
C CYS A 91 10.78 -3.80 16.87
N PRO A 92 11.72 -4.73 16.60
CA PRO A 92 11.97 -5.24 15.26
C PRO A 92 10.78 -6.03 14.72
N CYS A 93 10.51 -5.85 13.44
CA CYS A 93 9.63 -6.68 12.63
C CYS A 93 10.47 -7.62 11.77
N SER A 94 10.00 -8.85 11.60
CA SER A 94 10.65 -9.88 10.78
C SER A 94 9.80 -10.30 9.57
N ALA A 95 10.42 -11.04 8.65
CA ALA A 95 9.71 -11.64 7.52
C ALA A 95 8.63 -12.62 8.04
N GLY A 96 7.36 -12.25 7.87
CA GLY A 96 6.20 -13.02 8.36
C GLY A 96 5.29 -12.27 9.34
N GLY A 97 5.55 -10.98 9.57
CA GLY A 97 4.69 -10.09 10.36
C GLY A 97 4.84 -10.25 11.86
N ALA A 98 5.72 -11.15 12.30
CA ALA A 98 6.06 -11.29 13.71
C ALA A 98 6.84 -10.05 14.17
N THR A 99 6.40 -9.48 15.28
CA THR A 99 7.09 -8.38 15.96
C THR A 99 7.39 -8.82 17.38
N ALA A 100 8.67 -8.77 17.75
CA ALA A 100 9.11 -9.10 19.10
C ALA A 100 9.63 -7.83 19.75
N CYS A 101 8.85 -7.27 20.68
CA CYS A 101 9.28 -6.10 21.44
C CYS A 101 10.07 -6.50 22.68
N THR A 102 11.09 -5.71 23.03
CA THR A 102 11.98 -5.93 24.18
C THR A 102 11.87 -4.81 25.21
N GLY A 103 12.34 -5.05 26.44
CA GLY A 103 12.44 -3.99 27.47
C GLY A 103 11.10 -3.40 27.93
N GLY A 104 10.05 -4.21 27.97
CA GLY A 104 8.70 -3.76 28.35
C GLY A 104 7.95 -2.98 27.27
N ALA A 105 8.55 -2.78 26.10
CA ALA A 105 7.87 -2.18 24.95
C ALA A 105 6.72 -3.06 24.47
N ARG A 106 5.63 -2.42 24.03
CA ARG A 106 4.46 -3.11 23.49
C ARG A 106 4.22 -2.72 22.04
N ALA A 107 4.10 -3.72 21.16
CA ALA A 107 3.58 -3.53 19.81
C ALA A 107 2.07 -3.31 19.88
N LEU A 108 1.60 -2.20 19.31
CA LEU A 108 0.18 -1.84 19.23
C LEU A 108 -0.39 -2.23 17.86
N LYS A 109 0.40 -2.07 16.80
CA LYS A 109 0.04 -2.48 15.45
C LYS A 109 1.29 -2.80 14.65
N THR A 110 1.24 -3.88 13.87
CA THR A 110 2.29 -4.25 12.92
C THR A 110 1.67 -4.42 11.56
N VAL A 111 2.30 -3.85 10.54
CA VAL A 111 1.90 -4.01 9.14
C VAL A 111 3.12 -4.38 8.31
N GLN A 112 2.97 -5.42 7.50
CA GLN A 112 3.96 -5.83 6.53
C GLN A 112 3.46 -5.54 5.12
N LEU A 113 4.34 -4.98 4.29
CA LEU A 113 4.17 -4.84 2.85
C LEU A 113 5.10 -5.85 2.19
N ALA A 114 4.51 -6.89 1.60
CA ALA A 114 5.27 -7.92 0.92
C ALA A 114 5.75 -7.41 -0.44
N ALA A 115 6.96 -7.79 -0.85
CA ALA A 115 7.51 -7.45 -2.16
C ALA A 115 6.67 -8.03 -3.31
N SER A 116 5.95 -9.13 -3.07
CA SER A 116 4.98 -9.73 -4.01
C SER A 116 3.78 -8.84 -4.31
N ASP A 117 3.48 -7.87 -3.44
CA ASP A 117 2.42 -6.89 -3.68
C ASP A 117 2.87 -5.76 -4.60
N HIS A 118 4.15 -5.77 -5.01
CA HIS A 118 4.78 -4.74 -5.84
C HIS A 118 4.73 -3.34 -5.22
N VAL A 119 4.64 -3.27 -3.89
CA VAL A 119 4.62 -2.04 -3.11
C VAL A 119 5.71 -2.09 -2.05
N THR A 120 6.48 -1.02 -1.94
CA THR A 120 7.53 -0.87 -0.93
C THR A 120 7.37 0.41 -0.14
N LEU A 121 7.65 0.36 1.15
CA LEU A 121 7.69 1.51 2.03
C LEU A 121 9.13 1.98 2.20
N GLN A 122 9.37 3.24 1.87
CA GLN A 122 10.63 3.95 2.12
C GLN A 122 10.38 5.13 3.05
N SER A 123 11.38 5.51 3.85
CA SER A 123 11.27 6.67 4.74
C SER A 123 12.62 7.36 4.87
N ASN A 124 12.60 8.69 5.01
CA ASN A 124 13.81 9.45 5.36
C ASN A 124 14.18 9.34 6.85
N ALA A 125 13.24 8.89 7.69
CA ALA A 125 13.45 8.66 9.11
C ALA A 125 13.00 7.25 9.48
N GLY A 126 13.86 6.48 10.16
CA GLY A 126 13.55 5.11 10.56
C GLY A 126 12.52 5.00 11.69
N SER A 127 12.26 6.07 12.42
CA SER A 127 11.27 6.10 13.50
C SER A 127 10.74 7.51 13.74
N ILE A 128 9.45 7.64 14.00
CA ILE A 128 8.75 8.89 14.29
C ILE A 128 8.09 8.74 15.66
N LEU A 129 8.42 9.61 16.60
CA LEU A 129 7.79 9.67 17.91
C LEU A 129 6.66 10.69 17.91
N PHE A 130 5.50 10.32 18.42
CA PHE A 130 4.41 11.24 18.71
C PHE A 130 4.37 11.57 20.20
N ASP A 131 4.36 12.87 20.49
CA ASP A 131 4.29 13.41 21.85
C ASP A 131 2.88 13.21 22.45
N PRO A 132 2.76 12.71 23.69
CA PRO A 132 1.47 12.42 24.30
C PRO A 132 0.67 13.67 24.68
N LEU A 133 1.30 14.82 24.89
CA LEU A 133 0.63 16.04 25.34
C LEU A 133 0.12 16.86 24.15
N HIS A 134 0.95 17.00 23.12
CA HIS A 134 0.68 17.91 22.00
C HIS A 134 0.38 17.19 20.69
N GLY A 135 0.59 15.88 20.62
CA GLY A 135 0.47 15.10 19.38
C GLY A 135 1.45 15.57 18.29
N THR A 136 2.55 16.22 18.67
CA THR A 136 3.63 16.65 17.77
C THR A 136 4.48 15.46 17.37
N SER A 137 5.06 15.47 16.18
CA SER A 137 5.96 14.40 15.72
C SER A 137 7.42 14.84 15.76
N SER A 138 8.30 13.97 16.23
CA SER A 138 9.76 14.16 16.20
C SER A 138 10.47 12.87 15.76
N PRO A 139 11.35 12.91 14.73
CA PRO A 139 11.57 14.01 13.80
C PRO A 139 10.41 14.18 12.80
N THR A 140 10.46 15.22 11.96
CA THR A 140 9.63 15.27 10.74
C THR A 140 10.05 14.17 9.78
N ALA A 141 9.09 13.55 9.11
CA ALA A 141 9.36 12.46 8.22
C ALA A 141 8.50 12.51 6.96
N THR A 142 9.07 12.02 5.87
CA THR A 142 8.40 11.75 4.60
C THR A 142 8.46 10.25 4.38
N LEU A 143 7.32 9.59 4.59
CA LEU A 143 7.15 8.19 4.24
C LEU A 143 6.68 8.10 2.80
N ARG A 144 7.23 7.18 2.03
CA ARG A 144 6.95 7.01 0.60
C ARG A 144 6.50 5.60 0.37
N ILE A 145 5.32 5.45 -0.20
CA ILE A 145 4.86 4.19 -0.75
C ILE A 145 5.21 4.22 -2.23
N VAL A 146 6.08 3.31 -2.67
CA VAL A 146 6.55 3.20 -4.05
C VAL A 146 5.98 1.94 -4.67
N GLY A 147 5.32 2.10 -5.81
CA GLY A 147 4.74 1.00 -6.60
C GLY A 147 5.45 0.81 -7.93
N THR A 148 4.80 0.13 -8.87
CA THR A 148 5.31 -0.11 -10.23
C THR A 148 5.18 1.12 -11.13
N GLY A 149 6.13 1.27 -12.07
CA GLY A 149 6.08 2.30 -13.11
C GLY A 149 6.21 3.73 -12.61
N ASP A 150 7.20 4.00 -11.75
CA ASP A 150 7.51 5.32 -11.16
C ASP A 150 6.37 5.98 -10.36
N ARG A 151 5.32 5.22 -10.05
CA ARG A 151 4.23 5.69 -9.20
C ARG A 151 4.64 5.64 -7.75
N ALA A 152 4.59 6.79 -7.09
CA ALA A 152 4.82 6.90 -5.67
C ALA A 152 3.82 7.86 -5.02
N ILE A 153 3.51 7.59 -3.75
CA ILE A 153 2.72 8.45 -2.89
C ILE A 153 3.57 8.79 -1.67
N HIS A 154 3.73 10.08 -1.40
CA HIS A 154 4.49 10.61 -0.28
C HIS A 154 3.53 11.10 0.81
N HIS A 155 3.75 10.63 2.03
CA HIS A 155 3.14 11.13 3.25
C HIS A 155 4.16 11.97 4.02
N VAL A 156 3.99 13.28 3.95
CA VAL A 156 4.83 14.26 4.67
C VAL A 156 4.18 14.55 6.02
N VAL A 157 4.91 14.22 7.09
CA VAL A 157 4.53 14.47 8.48
C VAL A 157 5.34 15.66 9.00
N ASN A 158 4.65 16.75 9.33
CA ASN A 158 5.28 17.95 9.88
C ASN A 158 5.43 17.88 11.40
N VAL A 159 6.16 18.82 12.01
CA VAL A 159 6.40 18.86 13.47
C VAL A 159 5.10 18.82 14.29
N MET A 160 3.99 19.36 13.77
CA MET A 160 2.69 19.32 14.44
C MET A 160 1.99 17.94 14.36
N GLY A 161 2.61 16.92 13.77
CA GLY A 161 2.03 15.60 13.58
C GLY A 161 0.96 15.54 12.48
N ARG A 162 0.81 16.57 11.65
CA ARG A 162 -0.15 16.58 10.54
C ARG A 162 0.45 15.88 9.32
N VAL A 163 -0.28 14.88 8.83
CA VAL A 163 0.04 14.16 7.59
C VAL A 163 -0.51 14.92 6.39
N ARG A 164 0.30 15.06 5.34
CA ARG A 164 -0.11 15.53 4.01
C ARG A 164 0.31 14.50 2.97
N SER A 165 -0.63 14.10 2.12
CA SER A 165 -0.35 13.19 1.00
C SER A 165 -0.11 13.98 -0.29
N CYS A 166 0.87 13.55 -1.08
CA CYS A 166 1.13 14.06 -2.42
C CYS A 166 1.75 12.96 -3.28
N SER A 167 1.74 13.12 -4.60
CA SER A 167 2.39 12.21 -5.55
C SER A 167 3.40 13.00 -6.41
N PRO A 168 4.62 12.48 -6.64
CA PRO A 168 5.58 13.12 -7.55
C PRO A 168 4.98 13.32 -8.94
N LEU A 169 5.11 14.52 -9.50
CA LEU A 169 4.58 14.88 -10.83
C LEU A 169 3.07 14.61 -11.00
N ALA A 170 2.31 14.47 -9.89
CA ALA A 170 0.92 14.02 -9.89
C ALA A 170 0.70 12.71 -10.68
N ALA A 171 1.66 11.79 -10.62
CA ALA A 171 1.64 10.51 -11.34
C ALA A 171 0.49 9.58 -10.90
N VAL A 172 -0.05 9.78 -9.70
CA VAL A 172 -1.20 9.04 -9.17
C VAL A 172 -2.45 9.93 -9.12
N PRO A 173 -3.55 9.57 -9.82
CA PRO A 173 -4.81 10.31 -9.77
C PRO A 173 -5.33 10.48 -8.34
N GLY A 174 -5.92 11.64 -8.04
CA GLY A 174 -6.47 11.94 -6.70
C GLY A 174 -5.46 12.49 -5.69
N TYR A 175 -4.16 12.44 -6.00
CA TYR A 175 -3.13 13.08 -5.20
C TYR A 175 -2.60 14.34 -5.89
N ARG A 176 -2.40 15.40 -5.12
CA ARG A 176 -1.74 16.62 -5.62
C ARG A 176 -0.25 16.37 -5.86
N ALA A 177 0.35 17.17 -6.74
CA ALA A 177 1.80 17.19 -6.90
C ALA A 177 2.49 17.52 -5.57
N CYS A 178 3.59 16.82 -5.30
CA CYS A 178 4.64 17.30 -4.41
C CYS A 178 5.45 18.38 -5.14
#